data_AF-A0A445ETY0-F1
#
_entry.id   AF-A0A445ETY0-F1
#
_cell.length_a   1.000
_cell.length_b   1.000
_cell.length_c   1.000
_cell.angle_alpha   90.00
_cell.angle_beta   90.00
_cell.angle_gamma   90.00
#
_symmetry.space_group_name_H-M   'P 1'
#
loop_
_entity.id
_entity.type
_entity.pdbx_description
1 polymer ?
#
loop_
_entity_poly.entity_id
_entity_poly.type
_entity_poly.pdbx_seq_one_letter_code
_entity_poly.pdbx_strand_id
1 'polypeptide(L)'
;MRRQQSVLLSCCSKMITYTGKCIPITRGGGIYQEHMNEALERLNDGEWVHTFPEGKVYQDDAPIRRLKWGTASLIVRAPKTPIILPIVHHGFQEVMPENYMFGRRPPVPLCNKKIDIIIGDPVQFDLPAMRQTAISESRNAKFPTSGWPSTPDGLDEAAQKCLYSAISEQIRAAMDRLRSFRKKILKS
;
A
#
# COMPACT_ATOMS: atom_id res chain seq x y z
N MET A 1 25.94 -1.31 -13.19
CA MET A 1 24.82 -1.45 -14.15
C MET A 1 23.54 -1.57 -13.34
N ARG A 2 22.73 -0.51 -13.31
CA ARG A 2 21.68 -0.27 -12.30
C ARG A 2 20.49 -1.23 -12.49
N ARG A 3 20.22 -2.08 -11.50
CA ARG A 3 18.97 -2.86 -11.41
C ARG A 3 17.88 -1.94 -10.87
N GLN A 4 16.84 -1.70 -11.67
CA GLN A 4 15.63 -1.01 -11.23
C GLN A 4 14.75 -1.99 -10.46
N GLN A 5 14.32 -1.55 -9.27
CA GLN A 5 13.51 -2.29 -8.32
C GLN A 5 12.03 -2.04 -8.62
N SER A 6 11.26 -3.12 -8.73
CA SER A 6 9.81 -3.11 -8.92
C SER A 6 9.18 -3.83 -7.74
N VAL A 7 8.10 -3.26 -7.21
CA VAL A 7 7.42 -3.67 -5.97
C VAL A 7 6.16 -4.49 -6.34
N LEU A 8 6.11 -5.81 -6.05
CA LEU A 8 4.95 -6.72 -6.22
C LEU A 8 4.86 -7.78 -5.07
N LEU A 9 3.67 -8.02 -4.50
CA LEU A 9 3.33 -8.86 -3.33
C LEU A 9 1.99 -9.47 -3.69
N SER A 10 1.81 -10.72 -3.28
CA SER A 10 0.56 -11.43 -3.30
C SER A 10 0.06 -11.57 -1.87
N CYS A 11 -1.25 -11.42 -1.66
CA CYS A 11 -1.93 -11.76 -0.41
C CYS A 11 -2.66 -13.07 -0.67
N CYS A 12 -2.26 -14.15 0.01
CA CYS A 12 -3.03 -15.39 0.02
C CYS A 12 -3.25 -15.89 1.45
N SER A 13 -4.37 -16.59 1.62
CA SER A 13 -5.04 -16.93 2.87
C SER A 13 -4.15 -17.60 3.94
N LYS A 14 -4.57 -17.42 5.20
CA LYS A 14 -4.05 -18.04 6.44
C LYS A 14 -3.56 -19.49 6.18
N MET A 15 -2.32 -19.78 6.58
CA MET A 15 -1.64 -21.09 6.75
C MET A 15 -0.36 -21.33 5.89
N ILE A 16 -0.02 -20.48 4.91
CA ILE A 16 1.15 -20.69 3.99
C ILE A 16 2.20 -19.56 4.06
N THR A 17 2.29 -18.79 5.15
CA THR A 17 2.97 -17.48 5.09
C THR A 17 4.50 -17.50 5.25
N TYR A 18 5.08 -18.38 6.08
CA TYR A 18 6.53 -18.31 6.37
C TYR A 18 7.42 -18.84 5.24
N THR A 19 6.96 -19.85 4.50
CA THR A 19 7.68 -20.37 3.32
C THR A 19 7.61 -19.43 2.12
N GLY A 20 6.62 -18.54 2.07
CA GLY A 20 6.39 -17.59 0.97
C GLY A 20 7.13 -16.26 1.08
N LYS A 21 8.05 -16.09 2.04
CA LYS A 21 8.67 -14.79 2.39
C LYS A 21 7.63 -13.70 2.69
N CYS A 22 6.49 -14.07 3.28
CA CYS A 22 5.46 -13.11 3.67
C CYS A 22 5.72 -12.61 5.08
N ILE A 23 5.78 -11.28 5.23
CA ILE A 23 5.88 -10.62 6.52
C ILE A 23 4.47 -10.50 7.11
N PRO A 24 4.17 -11.15 8.25
CA PRO A 24 2.82 -11.12 8.80
C PRO A 24 2.48 -9.74 9.36
N ILE A 25 1.22 -9.32 9.24
CA ILE A 25 0.75 -8.01 9.72
C ILE A 25 -0.41 -8.21 10.68
N THR A 26 -0.26 -7.69 11.91
CA THR A 26 -1.30 -7.76 12.93
C THR A 26 -2.31 -6.64 12.73
N ARG A 27 -3.56 -7.01 12.42
CA ARG A 27 -4.64 -6.03 12.27
C ARG A 27 -4.90 -5.32 13.59
N GLY A 28 -4.87 -3.99 13.56
CA GLY A 28 -5.03 -3.16 14.76
C GLY A 28 -3.73 -2.91 15.52
N GLY A 29 -2.60 -3.54 15.16
CA GLY A 29 -1.30 -3.35 15.82
C GLY A 29 -0.59 -2.02 15.51
N GLY A 30 -1.22 -1.14 14.72
CA GLY A 30 -0.64 0.13 14.30
C GLY A 30 0.47 -0.02 13.23
N ILE A 31 1.17 1.08 12.97
CA ILE A 31 2.26 1.15 11.96
C ILE A 31 3.64 0.86 12.56
N TYR A 32 3.76 0.84 13.89
CA TYR A 32 4.99 0.62 14.65
C TYR A 32 5.06 -0.79 15.27
N GLN A 33 4.58 -1.79 14.54
CA GLN A 33 4.66 -3.21 14.95
C GLN A 33 5.99 -3.84 14.50
N GLU A 34 6.40 -4.92 15.18
CA GLU A 34 7.66 -5.64 14.94
C GLU A 34 7.87 -6.04 13.47
N HIS A 35 6.86 -6.62 12.85
CA HIS A 35 6.93 -7.05 11.45
C HIS A 35 7.10 -5.89 10.45
N MET A 36 6.76 -4.65 10.83
CA MET A 36 7.08 -3.49 9.98
C MET A 36 8.58 -3.16 10.03
N ASN A 37 9.26 -3.47 11.13
CA ASN A 37 10.72 -3.34 11.23
C ASN A 37 11.41 -4.38 10.37
N GLU A 38 10.91 -5.63 10.35
CA GLU A 38 11.39 -6.65 9.41
C GLU A 38 11.28 -6.16 7.95
N ALA A 39 10.16 -5.55 7.57
CA ALA A 39 10.01 -4.98 6.23
C ALA A 39 11.00 -3.83 5.94
N LEU A 40 11.34 -3.03 6.95
CA LEU A 40 12.36 -1.97 6.82
C LEU A 40 13.76 -2.54 6.63
N GLU A 41 14.10 -3.63 7.33
CA GLU A 41 15.38 -4.34 7.16
C GLU A 41 15.53 -4.85 5.72
N ARG A 42 14.48 -5.48 5.18
CA ARG A 42 14.45 -5.94 3.78
C ARG A 42 14.65 -4.79 2.79
N LEU A 43 13.99 -3.66 3.01
CA LEU A 43 14.17 -2.46 2.19
C LEU A 43 15.60 -1.90 2.31
N ASN A 44 16.21 -1.97 3.49
CA ASN A 44 17.58 -1.52 3.72
C ASN A 44 18.61 -2.39 2.99
N ASP A 45 18.35 -3.70 2.88
CA ASP A 45 19.16 -4.64 2.11
C ASP A 45 19.02 -4.46 0.58
N GLY A 46 18.15 -3.52 0.15
CA GLY A 46 17.86 -3.28 -1.27
C GLY A 46 16.93 -4.32 -1.88
N GLU A 47 16.25 -5.11 -1.05
CA GLU A 47 15.14 -5.95 -1.48
C GLU A 47 13.88 -5.12 -1.75
N TRP A 48 12.85 -5.79 -2.24
CA TRP A 48 11.60 -5.20 -2.67
C TRP A 48 10.48 -5.70 -1.76
N VAL A 49 9.61 -4.78 -1.35
CA VAL A 49 8.44 -5.09 -0.51
C VAL A 49 7.23 -4.49 -1.17
N HIS A 50 6.25 -5.31 -1.49
CA HIS A 50 4.92 -4.83 -1.87
C HIS A 50 3.94 -4.93 -0.74
N THR A 51 2.88 -4.17 -0.90
CA THR A 51 1.94 -3.93 0.16
C THR A 51 0.59 -3.82 -0.49
N PHE A 52 -0.44 -4.26 0.23
CA PHE A 52 -1.83 -3.97 -0.10
C PHE A 52 -2.31 -2.89 0.85
N PRO A 53 -2.12 -1.61 0.52
CA PRO A 53 -2.37 -0.51 1.44
C PRO A 53 -3.85 -0.33 1.80
N GLU A 54 -4.79 -0.97 1.09
CA GLU A 54 -6.22 -0.94 1.42
C GLU A 54 -6.54 -1.66 2.75
N GLY A 55 -5.74 -2.67 3.13
CA GLY A 55 -5.94 -3.47 4.35
C GLY A 55 -7.17 -4.39 4.35
N LYS A 56 -7.98 -4.35 3.28
CA LYS A 56 -9.12 -5.23 3.02
C LYS A 56 -9.27 -5.38 1.50
N VAL A 57 -9.73 -6.55 1.05
CA VAL A 57 -10.09 -6.77 -0.36
C VAL A 57 -11.46 -6.15 -0.61
N TYR A 58 -11.55 -5.30 -1.62
CA TYR A 58 -12.79 -4.72 -2.13
C TYR A 58 -13.04 -5.26 -3.54
N GLN A 59 -14.23 -5.82 -3.79
CA GLN A 59 -14.62 -6.39 -5.09
C GLN A 59 -15.65 -5.53 -5.84
N ASP A 60 -16.04 -4.38 -5.28
CA ASP A 60 -16.93 -3.41 -5.91
C ASP A 60 -16.19 -2.55 -6.94
N ASP A 61 -16.89 -2.08 -7.98
CA ASP A 61 -16.32 -1.16 -8.97
C ASP A 61 -16.31 0.31 -8.47
N ALA A 62 -15.82 0.54 -7.26
CA ALA A 62 -15.72 1.86 -6.62
C ALA A 62 -14.31 2.48 -6.71
N PRO A 63 -14.17 3.82 -6.68
CA PRO A 63 -12.89 4.51 -6.51
C PRO A 63 -12.02 3.92 -5.40
N ILE A 64 -10.70 3.95 -5.60
CA ILE A 64 -9.77 3.45 -4.59
C ILE A 64 -9.99 4.23 -3.30
N ARG A 65 -10.31 3.49 -2.24
CA ARG A 65 -10.63 4.02 -0.92
C ARG A 65 -9.37 4.53 -0.24
N ARG A 66 -9.55 5.18 0.91
CA ARG A 66 -8.42 5.67 1.72
C ARG A 66 -7.47 4.53 2.07
N LEU A 67 -6.19 4.76 1.78
CA LEU A 67 -5.11 3.83 2.08
C LEU A 67 -4.69 3.90 3.55
N LYS A 68 -4.29 2.75 4.10
CA LYS A 68 -3.67 2.65 5.43
C LYS A 68 -2.24 3.21 5.37
N TRP A 69 -1.81 3.81 6.47
CA TRP A 69 -0.51 4.47 6.56
C TRP A 69 0.70 3.53 6.62
N GLY A 70 0.52 2.20 6.61
CA GLY A 70 1.63 1.25 6.70
C GLY A 70 2.67 1.45 5.59
N THR A 71 2.24 1.54 4.33
CA THR A 71 3.14 1.78 3.20
C THR A 71 3.84 3.14 3.29
N ALA A 72 3.12 4.20 3.68
CA ALA A 72 3.70 5.52 3.90
C ALA A 72 4.74 5.51 5.03
N SER A 73 4.48 4.75 6.10
CA SER A 73 5.42 4.57 7.21
C SER A 73 6.72 3.89 6.74
N LEU A 74 6.63 2.85 5.90
CA LEU A 74 7.82 2.21 5.32
C LEU A 74 8.63 3.20 4.47
N ILE A 75 7.96 3.99 3.62
CA ILE A 75 8.63 4.97 2.76
C ILE A 75 9.40 6.00 3.58
N VAL A 76 8.79 6.54 4.63
CA VAL A 76 9.39 7.60 5.45
C VAL A 76 10.49 7.08 6.37
N ARG A 77 10.33 5.86 6.91
CA ARG A 77 11.25 5.27 7.87
C ARG A 77 12.40 4.51 7.22
N ALA A 78 12.33 4.24 5.92
CA ALA A 78 13.41 3.59 5.19
C ALA A 78 14.66 4.49 5.17
N PRO A 79 15.88 3.95 5.39
CA PRO A 79 17.12 4.73 5.35
C PRO A 79 17.38 5.39 4.00
N LYS A 80 16.92 4.74 2.91
CA LYS A 80 16.92 5.29 1.55
C LYS A 80 15.49 5.30 1.06
N THR A 81 15.03 6.44 0.54
CA THR A 81 13.67 6.57 0.01
C THR A 81 13.45 5.57 -1.14
N PRO A 82 12.52 4.62 -1.00
CA PRO A 82 12.25 3.65 -2.07
C PRO A 82 11.47 4.29 -3.22
N ILE A 83 11.64 3.73 -4.42
CA ILE A 83 10.79 4.03 -5.57
C ILE A 83 9.51 3.20 -5.44
N ILE A 84 8.35 3.84 -5.63
CA ILE A 84 7.05 3.16 -5.54
C ILE A 84 6.52 2.86 -6.93
N LEU A 85 6.22 1.59 -7.19
CA LEU A 85 5.61 1.16 -8.44
C LEU A 85 4.13 0.82 -8.21
N PRO A 86 3.18 1.65 -8.66
CA PRO A 86 1.77 1.37 -8.52
C PRO A 86 1.34 0.27 -9.50
N ILE A 87 0.70 -0.77 -8.97
CA ILE A 87 0.16 -1.88 -9.76
C ILE A 87 -1.33 -2.00 -9.45
N VAL A 88 -2.16 -2.08 -10.49
CA VAL A 88 -3.60 -2.29 -10.38
C VAL A 88 -3.96 -3.55 -11.15
N HIS A 89 -4.68 -4.46 -10.49
CA HIS A 89 -5.18 -5.68 -11.09
C HIS A 89 -6.72 -5.69 -11.11
N HIS A 90 -7.31 -6.28 -12.15
CA HIS A 90 -8.75 -6.46 -12.29
C HIS A 90 -9.05 -7.86 -12.82
N GLY A 91 -10.15 -8.48 -12.37
CA GLY A 91 -10.61 -9.80 -12.82
C GLY A 91 -10.47 -10.89 -11.77
N PHE A 92 -9.67 -10.65 -10.72
CA PHE A 92 -9.58 -11.58 -9.58
C PHE A 92 -10.90 -11.75 -8.83
N GLN A 93 -11.78 -10.75 -8.85
CA GLN A 93 -13.13 -10.85 -8.31
C GLN A 93 -14.01 -11.84 -9.10
N GLU A 94 -13.70 -12.12 -10.36
CA GLU A 94 -14.41 -13.12 -11.17
C GLU A 94 -13.82 -14.52 -10.97
N VAL A 95 -12.53 -14.59 -10.65
CA VAL A 95 -11.83 -15.84 -10.31
C VAL A 95 -12.29 -16.36 -8.94
N MET A 96 -12.40 -15.48 -7.95
CA MET A 96 -12.82 -15.84 -6.59
C MET A 96 -13.83 -14.83 -6.04
N PRO A 97 -15.08 -14.84 -6.54
CA PRO A 97 -16.12 -13.92 -6.10
C PRO A 97 -16.48 -14.12 -4.62
N GLU A 98 -16.69 -13.02 -3.90
CA GLU A 98 -17.17 -13.03 -2.51
C GLU A 98 -18.55 -13.65 -2.38
N ASN A 99 -19.42 -13.36 -3.35
CA ASN A 99 -20.78 -13.87 -3.45
C ASN A 99 -20.92 -14.69 -4.72
N TYR A 100 -20.84 -16.02 -4.62
CA TYR A 100 -21.03 -16.94 -5.74
C TYR A 100 -22.38 -17.66 -5.68
N MET A 101 -22.44 -18.78 -4.96
CA MET A 101 -23.65 -19.59 -4.79
C MET A 101 -24.11 -19.49 -3.34
N PHE A 102 -25.37 -19.14 -3.11
CA PHE A 102 -25.94 -18.92 -1.77
C PHE A 102 -25.14 -17.93 -0.90
N GLY A 103 -24.53 -16.90 -1.53
CA GLY A 103 -23.72 -15.89 -0.84
C GLY A 103 -22.39 -16.41 -0.28
N ARG A 104 -21.91 -17.57 -0.74
CA ARG A 104 -20.62 -18.14 -0.33
C ARG A 104 -19.59 -18.02 -1.44
N ARG A 105 -18.30 -17.99 -1.05
CA ARG A 105 -17.16 -18.07 -1.97
C ARG A 105 -17.07 -19.48 -2.58
N PRO A 106 -16.62 -19.63 -3.84
CA PRO A 106 -16.37 -20.95 -4.40
C PRO A 106 -15.23 -21.65 -3.66
N PRO A 107 -15.24 -23.00 -3.56
CA PRO A 107 -14.19 -23.74 -2.85
C PRO A 107 -12.84 -23.70 -3.58
N VAL A 108 -12.86 -23.48 -4.90
CA VAL A 108 -11.68 -23.36 -5.75
C VAL A 108 -11.80 -22.16 -6.69
N PRO A 109 -10.69 -21.56 -7.13
CA PRO A 109 -10.69 -20.51 -8.14
C PRO A 109 -11.41 -20.95 -9.41
N LEU A 110 -12.28 -20.09 -9.94
CA LEU A 110 -12.96 -20.32 -11.21
C LEU A 110 -11.97 -20.15 -12.37
N CYS A 111 -11.94 -21.15 -13.25
CA CYS A 111 -11.07 -21.15 -14.43
C CYS A 111 -11.62 -20.25 -15.55
N ASN A 112 -10.76 -19.95 -16.54
CA ASN A 112 -11.12 -19.21 -17.76
C ASN A 112 -11.67 -17.79 -17.51
N LYS A 113 -11.16 -17.12 -16.48
CA LYS A 113 -11.44 -15.70 -16.22
C LYS A 113 -10.31 -14.82 -16.73
N LYS A 114 -10.67 -13.65 -17.24
CA LYS A 114 -9.68 -12.67 -17.73
C LYS A 114 -9.14 -11.88 -16.55
N ILE A 115 -7.82 -11.80 -16.45
CA ILE A 115 -7.12 -11.01 -15.44
C ILE A 115 -6.33 -9.92 -16.19
N ASP A 116 -6.62 -8.67 -15.88
CA ASP A 116 -5.89 -7.51 -16.37
C ASP A 116 -4.94 -7.03 -15.27
N ILE A 117 -3.66 -6.86 -15.58
CA ILE A 117 -2.68 -6.25 -14.66
C ILE A 117 -2.08 -5.04 -15.37
N ILE A 118 -2.15 -3.89 -14.72
CA ILE A 118 -1.60 -2.63 -15.22
C ILE A 118 -0.55 -2.14 -14.24
N ILE A 119 0.63 -1.87 -14.77
CA ILE A 119 1.75 -1.32 -14.06
C ILE A 119 1.85 0.14 -14.46
N GLY A 120 1.85 1.04 -13.48
CA GLY A 120 1.99 2.47 -13.73
C GLY A 120 3.44 2.95 -13.69
N ASP A 121 3.58 4.26 -13.84
CA ASP A 121 4.88 4.91 -13.77
C ASP A 121 5.45 4.90 -12.34
N PRO A 122 6.78 4.81 -12.18
CA PRO A 122 7.42 4.91 -10.89
C PRO A 122 7.14 6.26 -10.20
N VAL A 123 6.71 6.21 -8.95
CA VAL A 123 6.47 7.37 -8.08
C VAL A 123 7.66 7.54 -7.15
N GLN A 124 8.22 8.76 -7.13
CA GLN A 124 9.30 9.16 -6.25
C GLN A 124 8.81 10.25 -5.30
N PHE A 125 9.26 10.20 -4.05
CA PHE A 125 8.86 11.15 -3.02
C PHE A 125 10.02 12.04 -2.60
N ASP A 126 9.84 13.36 -2.69
CA ASP A 126 10.73 14.33 -2.05
C ASP A 126 10.36 14.46 -0.57
N LEU A 127 10.89 13.54 0.23
CA LEU A 127 10.59 13.50 1.67
C LEU A 127 10.99 14.79 2.40
N PRO A 128 12.16 15.42 2.15
CA PRO A 128 12.47 16.73 2.73
C PRO A 128 11.39 17.79 2.49
N ALA A 129 10.95 17.98 1.24
CA ALA A 129 9.91 18.95 0.93
C ALA A 129 8.57 18.59 1.59
N MET A 130 8.16 17.32 1.49
CA MET A 130 6.89 16.86 2.07
C MET A 130 6.86 16.98 3.60
N ARG A 131 8.00 16.78 4.28
CA ARG A 131 8.14 16.99 5.74
C ARG A 131 7.86 18.45 6.10
N GLN A 132 8.43 19.40 5.38
CA GLN A 132 8.21 20.83 5.64
C GLN A 132 6.74 21.22 5.45
N THR A 133 6.10 20.74 4.38
CA THR A 133 4.66 20.91 4.18
C THR A 133 3.86 20.33 5.34
N ALA A 134 4.17 19.10 5.77
CA ALA A 134 3.46 18.44 6.85
C ALA A 134 3.58 19.18 8.19
N ILE A 135 4.74 19.77 8.51
CA ILE A 135 4.95 20.60 9.70
C ILE A 135 4.09 21.88 9.65
N SER A 136 3.96 22.48 8.47
CA SER A 136 3.13 23.69 8.30
C SER A 136 1.64 23.38 8.46
N GLU A 137 1.20 22.23 7.96
CA GLU A 137 -0.21 21.81 8.00
C GLU A 137 -0.61 21.25 9.37
N SER A 138 0.30 20.61 10.10
CA SER A 138 0.01 19.99 11.40
C SER A 138 -0.45 21.01 12.44
N ARG A 139 0.00 22.26 12.35
CA ARG A 139 -0.41 23.37 13.23
C ARG A 139 -1.92 23.62 13.22
N ASN A 140 -2.59 23.28 12.12
CA ASN A 140 -4.03 23.48 11.94
C ASN A 140 -4.83 22.18 12.10
N ALA A 141 -4.17 21.03 12.22
CA ALA A 141 -4.81 19.73 12.19
C ALA A 141 -5.03 19.17 13.61
N LYS A 142 -6.25 18.69 13.88
CA LYS A 142 -6.58 17.96 15.11
C LYS A 142 -6.63 16.47 14.82
N PHE A 143 -5.58 15.74 15.21
CA PHE A 143 -5.58 14.28 15.17
C PHE A 143 -5.78 13.71 16.58
N PRO A 144 -6.51 12.60 16.72
CA PRO A 144 -6.53 11.87 18.00
C PRO A 144 -5.14 11.35 18.29
N THR A 145 -4.65 11.52 19.53
CA THR A 145 -3.35 11.02 19.96
C THR A 145 -3.35 9.48 19.98
N SER A 146 -2.30 8.89 19.43
CA SER A 146 -2.10 7.44 19.28
C SER A 146 -0.80 6.96 19.93
N GLY A 147 -0.04 7.87 20.55
CA GLY A 147 1.18 7.54 21.31
C GLY A 147 2.31 7.10 20.39
N TRP A 148 2.44 7.73 19.22
CA TRP A 148 3.50 7.36 18.30
C TRP A 148 4.86 7.83 18.81
N PRO A 149 5.93 7.03 18.60
CA PRO A 149 7.26 7.46 18.95
C PRO A 149 7.64 8.72 18.16
N SER A 150 8.43 9.59 18.79
CA SER A 150 9.12 10.65 18.08
C SER A 150 10.04 10.02 17.03
N THR A 151 9.96 10.52 15.80
CA THR A 151 10.88 10.09 14.75
C THR A 151 12.28 10.67 15.00
N PRO A 152 13.36 10.03 14.51
CA PRO A 152 14.71 10.59 14.59
C PRO A 152 14.82 12.02 14.02
N ASP A 153 13.94 12.36 13.08
CA ASP A 153 13.84 13.68 12.46
C ASP A 153 13.14 14.73 13.35
N GLY A 154 12.70 14.36 14.56
CA GLY A 154 12.04 15.25 15.52
C GLY A 154 10.59 15.61 15.17
N LEU A 155 9.95 14.93 14.20
CA LEU A 155 8.56 15.22 13.83
C LEU A 155 7.60 14.81 14.96
N ASP A 156 6.75 15.76 15.37
CA ASP A 156 5.64 15.49 16.26
C ASP A 156 4.62 14.54 15.61
N GLU A 157 3.74 13.96 16.44
CA GLU A 157 2.78 12.97 15.96
C GLU A 157 1.79 13.55 14.92
N ALA A 158 1.43 14.83 15.04
CA ALA A 158 0.50 15.48 14.11
C ALA A 158 1.13 15.65 12.73
N ALA A 159 2.38 16.10 12.65
CA ALA A 159 3.17 16.22 11.44
C ALA A 159 3.44 14.86 10.80
N GLN A 160 3.72 13.82 11.60
CA GLN A 160 3.81 12.45 11.08
C GLN A 160 2.50 12.01 10.40
N LYS A 161 1.35 12.29 11.02
CA LYS A 161 0.03 11.94 10.45
C LYS A 161 -0.31 12.73 9.19
N CYS A 162 0.04 14.02 9.13
CA CYS A 162 -0.08 14.81 7.91
C CYS A 162 0.79 14.22 6.79
N LEU A 163 2.06 13.96 7.08
CA LEU A 163 3.01 13.40 6.12
C LEU A 163 2.53 12.05 5.56
N TYR A 164 2.15 11.12 6.43
CA TYR A 164 1.67 9.81 6.00
C TYR A 164 0.36 9.89 5.23
N SER A 165 -0.52 10.83 5.56
CA SER A 165 -1.73 11.09 4.79
C SER A 165 -1.41 11.62 3.41
N ALA A 166 -0.51 12.60 3.29
CA ALA A 166 -0.09 13.15 2.00
C ALA A 166 0.53 12.08 1.08
N ILE A 167 1.46 11.28 1.60
CA ILE A 167 2.07 10.17 0.84
C ILE A 167 1.00 9.16 0.41
N SER A 168 0.13 8.76 1.34
CA SER A 168 -0.92 7.78 1.05
C SER A 168 -1.90 8.29 -0.01
N GLU A 169 -2.25 9.58 0.02
CA GLU A 169 -3.12 10.20 -0.98
C GLU A 169 -2.47 10.30 -2.36
N GLN A 170 -1.16 10.59 -2.43
CA GLN A 170 -0.43 10.56 -3.70
C GLN A 170 -0.41 9.15 -4.31
N ILE A 171 -0.13 8.12 -3.50
CA ILE A 171 -0.18 6.72 -3.96
C ILE A 171 -1.58 6.35 -4.43
N ARG A 172 -2.61 6.70 -3.65
CA ARG A 172 -4.01 6.47 -3.98
C ARG A 172 -4.39 7.12 -5.31
N ALA A 173 -4.01 8.37 -5.50
CA ALA A 173 -4.27 9.11 -6.74
C ALA A 173 -3.56 8.47 -7.94
N ALA A 174 -2.32 8.03 -7.78
CA ALA A 174 -1.60 7.30 -8.83
C ALA A 174 -2.31 6.00 -9.22
N MET A 175 -2.70 5.19 -8.23
CA MET A 175 -3.44 3.94 -8.48
C MET A 175 -4.82 4.19 -9.11
N ASP A 176 -5.56 5.22 -8.69
CA ASP A 176 -6.90 5.51 -9.21
C ASP A 176 -6.85 6.06 -10.65
N ARG A 177 -5.78 6.78 -11.01
CA ARG A 177 -5.47 7.14 -12.41
C ARG A 177 -5.27 5.90 -13.28
N LEU A 178 -4.51 4.90 -12.81
CA LEU A 178 -4.30 3.65 -13.53
C LEU A 178 -5.61 2.86 -13.69
N ARG A 179 -6.42 2.80 -12.63
CA ARG A 179 -7.75 2.19 -12.68
C ARG A 179 -8.64 2.88 -13.71
N SER A 180 -8.62 4.21 -13.75
CA SER A 180 -9.40 4.99 -14.73
C SER A 180 -8.88 4.80 -16.16
N PHE A 181 -7.57 4.73 -16.33
CA PHE A 181 -6.91 4.44 -17.61
C PHE A 181 -7.33 3.08 -18.18
N ARG A 182 -7.40 2.04 -17.33
CA ARG A 182 -7.96 0.73 -17.69
C ARG A 182 -9.38 0.82 -18.27
N LYS A 183 -10.26 1.58 -17.59
CA LYS A 183 -11.65 1.76 -18.03
C LYS A 183 -11.74 2.45 -19.39
N LYS A 184 -10.77 3.29 -19.74
CA LYS A 184 -10.68 3.92 -21.07
C LYS A 184 -10.22 2.91 -22.12
N ILE A 185 -9.16 2.13 -21.85
CA ILE A 185 -8.65 1.12 -22.78
C ILE A 185 -9.73 0.11 -23.17
N LEU A 186 -10.53 -0.36 -22.21
CA LEU A 186 -11.54 -1.40 -22.48
C LEU A 186 -12.85 -0.89 -23.05
N LYS A 187 -13.05 0.43 -23.07
CA LYS A 187 -14.18 1.06 -23.77
C LYS A 187 -13.84 1.44 -25.21
N SER A 188 -12.55 1.42 -25.56
CA SER A 188 -12.04 1.63 -26.92
C SER A 188 -11.99 0.31 -27.68
#